data_AF-A0A844FDJ4-F1
#
_entry.id   AF-A0A844FDJ4-F1
#
_cell.length_a   1.000
_cell.length_b   1.000
_cell.length_c   1.000
_cell.angle_alpha   90.00
_cell.angle_beta   90.00
_cell.angle_gamma   90.00
#
_symmetry.space_group_name_H-M   'P 1'
#
loop_
_entity.id
_entity.type
_entity.pdbx_description
1 polymer ?
#
loop_
_entity_poly.entity_id
_entity_poly.type
_entity_poly.pdbx_seq_one_letter_code
_entity_poly.pdbx_strand_id
1 'polypeptide(L)'
;MAGIKEEKKIYLVGIYCRLSKDDGTDNESASIATQKSILTDYVKKQGWHIAKTYVDDGYSGTNFQRPSFQNMIKDIESGLINCVITKDLSRLGRNYLDCGLYLEVFFPEHNVRYIAVNDGVDTLNKSAMDITPFRNILNEMYAADISVKIKSAYRARFQQGKFMGTTAPYGYIKDPADHNHLLIDDKVAHVVKEIFDLALKGNGVAKICRHLNKQHILRPAAYAAERGETGFERHFEGNEDKRYIWSGNSVRSILRSPIYAGNLVGYKRIAANMKSKKRPSKLPEEWEVIPNTHEGIVTQEEFDIVQQLITSRRLPQNKGGFVNIFAGVIKCVDCGCALRAMNVHRRKRPEIIDCVQYSCNNYARNGRSECSAHNIEARDLFNAVLADINCFADMAVNDEKAVRAIEKRLTETDQSRAKALEKERKKLNKRLAELDRLFSSLYEDKVMERITERNFEMMSGKYQKEQLEIEARLKEVTETLNESYEKSRGIRDFLALIRNYQGLKELDATVINALIDKILVSEREKMADGTVKQEIKIYYKFIGFVDELHIIPTKRWAAMPAKNCTVCGVEYVPGSGASRYCPACAKKIRREKSNESKRRSREQKRIACMNCPQKMTD
;
A
#
# COMPACT_ATOMS: atom_id res chain seq x y z
N MET A 1 40.82 8.95 68.08
CA MET A 1 41.16 8.24 66.83
C MET A 1 40.36 6.95 66.78
N ALA A 2 39.26 6.93 66.04
CA ALA A 2 38.57 5.69 65.69
C ALA A 2 38.91 5.42 64.23
N GLY A 3 39.89 4.54 64.01
CA GLY A 3 40.28 4.13 62.67
C GLY A 3 39.12 3.40 62.00
N ILE A 4 38.57 4.00 60.95
CA ILE A 4 37.68 3.32 60.02
C ILE A 4 38.53 2.21 59.39
N LYS A 5 38.27 0.95 59.78
CA LYS A 5 38.81 -0.20 59.07
C LYS A 5 38.23 -0.17 57.65
N GLU A 6 39.02 0.28 56.67
CA GLU A 6 38.74 -0.02 55.28
C GLU A 6 38.92 -1.54 55.10
N GLU A 7 37.80 -2.26 55.12
CA GLU A 7 37.77 -3.63 54.60
C GLU A 7 38.24 -3.58 53.14
N LYS A 8 39.38 -4.20 52.83
CA LYS A 8 39.85 -4.37 51.46
C LYS A 8 38.82 -5.21 50.69
N LYS A 9 37.88 -4.52 50.04
CA LYS A 9 36.84 -5.15 49.23
C LYS A 9 37.51 -5.90 48.07
N ILE A 10 37.42 -7.23 48.08
CA ILE A 10 37.99 -8.07 47.04
C ILE A 10 37.08 -7.99 45.81
N TYR A 11 37.59 -7.43 44.71
CA TYR A 11 36.84 -7.35 43.46
C TYR A 11 37.06 -8.60 42.60
N LEU A 12 35.98 -9.31 42.33
CA LEU A 12 35.84 -10.40 41.36
C LEU A 12 35.34 -9.82 40.04
N VAL A 13 36.28 -9.68 39.10
CA VAL A 13 36.10 -8.90 37.88
C VAL A 13 35.63 -9.76 36.72
N GLY A 14 34.50 -9.36 36.12
CA GLY A 14 34.06 -9.78 34.79
C GLY A 14 34.57 -8.83 33.72
N ILE A 15 35.36 -9.33 32.78
CA ILE A 15 35.82 -8.55 31.61
C ILE A 15 34.82 -8.75 30.48
N TYR A 16 34.23 -7.67 29.96
CA TYR A 16 33.31 -7.74 28.82
C TYR A 16 33.91 -7.09 27.57
N CYS A 17 34.15 -7.89 26.53
CA CYS A 17 34.67 -7.47 25.24
C CYS A 17 33.60 -7.64 24.16
N ARG A 18 33.51 -6.67 23.24
CA ARG A 18 32.55 -6.71 22.13
C ARG A 18 33.11 -6.11 20.86
N LEU A 19 32.90 -6.79 19.74
CA LEU A 19 33.15 -6.26 18.40
C LEU A 19 31.80 -6.00 17.70
N SER A 20 31.66 -4.82 17.09
CA SER A 20 30.41 -4.45 16.42
C SER A 20 30.49 -4.80 14.94
N LYS A 21 29.37 -5.31 14.40
CA LYS A 21 29.23 -5.64 12.97
C LYS A 21 29.36 -4.41 12.05
N ASP A 22 29.31 -3.20 12.60
CA ASP A 22 29.41 -1.94 11.84
C ASP A 22 30.87 -1.49 11.63
N ASP A 23 31.85 -2.07 12.34
CA ASP A 23 33.24 -1.56 12.38
C ASP A 23 34.18 -2.18 11.30
N GLY A 24 33.63 -2.94 10.35
CA GLY A 24 34.18 -3.16 8.99
C GLY A 24 35.67 -3.50 8.82
N THR A 25 36.33 -4.13 9.79
CA THR A 25 37.77 -4.45 9.71
C THR A 25 37.97 -5.96 9.70
N ASP A 26 38.55 -6.49 8.61
CA ASP A 26 38.81 -7.91 8.32
C ASP A 26 39.81 -8.61 9.28
N ASN A 27 40.08 -8.03 10.45
CA ASN A 27 41.05 -8.53 11.43
C ASN A 27 40.40 -8.69 12.82
N GLU A 28 39.29 -9.42 12.84
CA GLU A 28 38.35 -9.59 13.96
C GLU A 28 39.03 -10.10 15.25
N SER A 29 40.00 -11.01 15.12
CA SER A 29 40.69 -11.63 16.26
C SER A 29 41.70 -10.70 16.96
N ALA A 30 42.35 -9.79 16.23
CA ALA A 30 43.37 -8.91 16.78
C ALA A 30 42.77 -7.79 17.66
N SER A 31 41.57 -7.30 17.30
CA SER A 31 40.89 -6.22 18.04
C SER A 31 40.37 -6.68 19.40
N ILE A 32 39.78 -7.88 19.48
CA ILE A 32 39.31 -8.46 20.75
C ILE A 32 40.49 -8.84 21.66
N ALA A 33 41.57 -9.38 21.10
CA ALA A 33 42.79 -9.69 21.83
C ALA A 33 43.40 -8.42 22.45
N THR A 34 43.43 -7.32 21.70
CA THR A 34 43.90 -6.01 22.18
C THR A 34 43.02 -5.48 23.32
N GLN A 35 41.68 -5.56 23.18
CA GLN A 35 40.75 -5.20 24.25
C GLN A 35 41.01 -6.02 25.52
N LYS A 36 41.14 -7.34 25.38
CA LYS A 36 41.38 -8.24 26.51
C LYS A 36 42.72 -7.95 27.20
N SER A 37 43.78 -7.67 26.44
CA SER A 37 45.09 -7.31 27.01
C SER A 37 45.01 -6.05 27.85
N ILE A 38 44.47 -4.96 27.29
CA ILE A 38 44.34 -3.67 27.99
C ILE A 38 43.57 -3.82 29.30
N LEU A 39 42.45 -4.56 29.27
CA LEU A 39 41.60 -4.76 30.44
C LEU A 39 42.26 -5.69 31.47
N THR A 40 42.95 -6.73 31.04
CA THR A 40 43.70 -7.64 31.92
C THR A 40 44.84 -6.91 32.62
N ASP A 41 45.57 -6.05 31.91
CA ASP A 41 46.65 -5.25 32.46
C ASP A 41 46.14 -4.22 33.46
N TYR A 42 44.98 -3.61 33.18
CA TYR A 42 44.31 -2.71 34.13
C TYR A 42 43.94 -3.44 35.43
N VAL A 43 43.33 -4.62 35.33
CA VAL A 43 42.95 -5.44 36.50
C VAL A 43 44.17 -5.86 37.33
N LYS A 44 45.26 -6.28 36.66
CA LYS A 44 46.52 -6.65 37.33
C LYS A 44 47.15 -5.46 38.07
N LYS A 45 47.15 -4.27 37.47
CA LYS A 45 47.67 -3.05 38.10
C LYS A 45 46.89 -2.65 39.35
N GLN A 46 45.58 -2.93 39.40
CA GLN A 46 44.72 -2.65 40.55
C GLN A 46 44.75 -3.77 41.62
N GLY A 47 45.39 -4.91 41.33
CA GLY A 47 45.47 -6.05 42.24
C GLY A 47 44.14 -6.78 42.45
N TRP A 48 43.22 -6.73 41.48
CA TRP A 48 41.92 -7.42 41.54
C TRP A 48 41.97 -8.80 40.87
N HIS A 49 40.98 -9.66 41.18
CA HIS A 49 40.91 -11.02 40.63
C HIS A 49 40.00 -11.08 39.41
N ILE A 50 40.48 -11.65 38.31
CA ILE A 50 39.67 -11.88 37.11
C ILE A 50 38.88 -13.18 37.32
N ALA A 51 37.56 -13.07 37.42
CA ALA A 51 36.68 -14.23 37.57
C ALA A 51 36.36 -14.86 36.21
N LYS A 52 35.99 -14.05 35.22
CA LYS A 52 35.58 -14.54 33.89
C LYS A 52 35.71 -13.47 32.81
N THR A 53 35.90 -13.89 31.56
CA THR A 53 35.88 -13.01 30.39
C THR A 53 34.70 -13.38 29.49
N TYR A 54 33.91 -12.40 29.11
CA TYR A 54 32.73 -12.51 28.26
C TYR A 54 33.02 -11.84 26.92
N VAL A 55 32.78 -12.54 25.82
CA VAL A 55 33.08 -12.06 24.48
C VAL A 55 31.84 -12.21 23.61
N ASP A 56 31.35 -11.10 23.06
CA ASP A 56 30.29 -11.08 22.06
C ASP A 56 30.87 -10.59 20.73
N ASP A 57 30.91 -11.46 19.72
CA ASP A 57 31.43 -11.15 18.39
C ASP A 57 30.30 -10.98 17.35
N GLY A 58 30.40 -9.95 16.50
CA GLY A 58 29.39 -9.66 15.48
C GLY A 58 28.04 -9.14 15.99
N TYR A 59 27.93 -8.74 17.27
CA TYR A 59 26.68 -8.24 17.86
C TYR A 59 26.58 -6.71 17.84
N SER A 60 25.41 -6.20 17.43
CA SER A 60 25.11 -4.77 17.42
C SER A 60 25.01 -4.20 18.85
N GLY A 61 25.51 -2.98 19.02
CA GLY A 61 25.45 -2.22 20.27
C GLY A 61 24.03 -1.79 20.68
N THR A 62 23.05 -1.90 19.79
CA THR A 62 21.66 -1.46 20.05
C THR A 62 20.73 -2.56 20.59
N ASN A 63 21.20 -3.80 20.70
CA ASN A 63 20.42 -4.93 21.25
C ASN A 63 21.14 -5.52 22.49
N PHE A 64 20.42 -5.79 23.58
CA PHE A 64 20.93 -6.39 24.82
C PHE A 64 20.63 -7.90 24.96
N GLN A 65 19.91 -8.49 24.00
CA GLN A 65 19.78 -9.95 23.91
C GLN A 65 21.03 -10.56 23.24
N ARG A 66 22.18 -10.50 23.95
CA ARG A 66 23.45 -11.08 23.50
C ARG A 66 23.84 -12.25 24.39
N PRO A 67 24.33 -13.39 23.84
CA PRO A 67 24.58 -14.58 24.63
C PRO A 67 25.59 -14.38 25.77
N SER A 68 26.74 -13.75 25.51
CA SER A 68 27.77 -13.57 26.54
C SER A 68 27.41 -12.46 27.53
N PHE A 69 26.71 -11.42 27.07
CA PHE A 69 26.14 -10.41 27.97
C PHE A 69 25.12 -11.02 28.93
N GLN A 70 24.19 -11.86 28.45
CA GLN A 70 23.20 -12.52 29.30
C GLN A 70 23.84 -13.49 30.30
N ASN A 71 24.92 -14.18 29.91
CA ASN A 71 25.70 -15.00 30.84
C ASN A 71 26.39 -14.16 31.92
N MET A 72 26.90 -12.97 31.58
CA MET A 72 27.46 -12.02 32.55
C MET A 72 26.39 -11.55 33.55
N ILE A 73 25.20 -11.22 33.09
CA ILE A 73 24.08 -10.82 33.95
C ILE A 73 23.71 -11.94 34.93
N LYS A 74 23.62 -13.19 34.47
CA LYS A 74 23.36 -14.34 35.35
C LYS A 74 24.47 -14.55 36.38
N ASP A 75 25.73 -14.39 35.98
CA ASP A 75 26.88 -14.52 36.88
C ASP A 75 26.90 -13.38 37.92
N ILE A 76 26.37 -12.19 37.61
CA ILE A 76 26.11 -11.10 38.56
C ILE A 76 25.02 -11.47 39.55
N GLU A 77 23.87 -11.96 39.06
CA GLU A 77 22.73 -12.36 39.89
C GLU A 77 23.09 -13.50 40.86
N SER A 78 23.98 -14.42 40.45
CA SER A 78 24.50 -15.48 41.31
C SER A 78 25.64 -15.03 42.24
N GLY A 79 26.07 -13.77 42.17
CA GLY A 79 27.15 -13.22 43.01
C GLY A 79 28.57 -13.69 42.65
N LEU A 80 28.77 -14.27 41.47
CA LEU A 80 30.08 -14.76 41.01
C LEU A 80 31.03 -13.61 40.62
N ILE A 81 30.46 -12.48 40.22
CA ILE A 81 31.20 -11.26 39.88
C ILE A 81 30.60 -10.05 40.59
N ASN A 82 31.46 -9.15 41.04
CA ASN A 82 31.09 -7.92 41.73
C ASN A 82 31.69 -6.66 41.10
N CYS A 83 32.42 -6.82 39.99
CA CYS A 83 32.89 -5.72 39.17
C CYS A 83 32.85 -6.09 37.68
N VAL A 84 32.37 -5.20 36.83
CA VAL A 84 32.37 -5.35 35.37
C VAL A 84 33.27 -4.28 34.76
N ILE A 85 34.18 -4.70 33.89
CA ILE A 85 35.10 -3.79 33.20
C ILE A 85 34.97 -3.92 31.69
N THR A 86 34.86 -2.77 31.02
CA THR A 86 34.88 -2.64 29.57
C THR A 86 35.95 -1.63 29.12
N LYS A 87 36.34 -1.70 27.84
CA LYS A 87 37.28 -0.74 27.25
C LYS A 87 36.67 0.67 27.20
N ASP A 88 35.45 0.77 26.71
CA ASP A 88 34.69 1.99 26.47
C ASP A 88 33.20 1.70 26.71
N LEU A 89 32.44 2.71 27.12
CA LEU A 89 31.00 2.61 27.45
C LEU A 89 30.20 2.05 26.27
N SER A 90 30.65 2.32 25.04
CA SER A 90 30.05 1.79 23.82
C SER A 90 30.01 0.26 23.79
N ARG A 91 30.89 -0.44 24.55
CA ARG A 91 30.88 -1.91 24.65
C ARG A 91 29.64 -2.41 25.38
N LEU A 92 29.26 -1.76 26.47
CA LEU A 92 28.03 -2.08 27.22
C LEU A 92 26.81 -1.97 26.31
N GLY A 93 26.61 -0.80 25.70
CA GLY A 93 25.58 -0.61 24.69
C GLY A 93 25.56 0.79 24.10
N ARG A 94 24.76 0.96 23.05
CA ARG A 94 24.51 2.24 22.35
C ARG A 94 23.08 2.78 22.60
N ASN A 95 22.20 2.03 23.28
CA ASN A 95 20.85 2.48 23.63
C ASN A 95 20.85 3.16 25.00
N TYR A 96 20.52 4.44 25.04
CA TYR A 96 20.53 5.29 26.23
C TYR A 96 19.65 4.75 27.38
N LEU A 97 18.43 4.31 27.08
CA LEU A 97 17.48 3.86 28.12
C LEU A 97 17.97 2.58 28.81
N ASP A 98 18.42 1.62 28.01
CA ASP A 98 18.89 0.33 28.52
C ASP A 98 20.24 0.47 29.22
N CYS A 99 21.18 1.27 28.68
CA CYS A 99 22.46 1.53 29.34
C CYS A 99 22.26 2.26 30.68
N GLY A 100 21.38 3.26 30.71
CA GLY A 100 21.01 3.97 31.94
C GLY A 100 20.41 3.02 32.97
N LEU A 101 19.46 2.16 32.57
CA LEU A 101 18.89 1.13 33.43
C LEU A 101 19.98 0.22 34.05
N TYR A 102 20.94 -0.26 33.25
CA TYR A 102 22.00 -1.12 33.77
C TYR A 102 22.96 -0.39 34.71
N LEU A 103 23.35 0.84 34.39
CA LEU A 103 24.33 1.61 35.17
C LEU A 103 23.75 2.22 36.45
N GLU A 104 22.51 2.70 36.41
CA GLU A 104 21.89 3.45 37.51
C GLU A 104 21.03 2.57 38.42
N VAL A 105 20.47 1.47 37.89
CA VAL A 105 19.55 0.61 38.63
C VAL A 105 20.17 -0.77 38.86
N PHE A 106 20.44 -1.52 37.81
CA PHE A 106 20.82 -2.94 37.91
C PHE A 106 22.16 -3.17 38.63
N PHE A 107 23.26 -2.54 38.16
CA PHE A 107 24.56 -2.76 38.80
C PHE A 107 24.60 -2.27 40.27
N PRO A 108 24.03 -1.09 40.61
CA PRO A 108 23.92 -0.68 42.02
C PRO A 108 23.06 -1.61 42.88
N GLU A 109 21.91 -2.08 42.38
CA GLU A 109 21.02 -3.01 43.10
C GLU A 109 21.73 -4.34 43.43
N HIS A 110 22.60 -4.82 42.54
CA HIS A 110 23.39 -6.02 42.73
C HIS A 110 24.78 -5.77 43.36
N ASN A 111 25.06 -4.57 43.89
CA ASN A 111 26.35 -4.19 44.48
C ASN A 111 27.57 -4.38 43.54
N VAL A 112 27.34 -4.26 42.22
CA VAL A 112 28.36 -4.40 41.18
C VAL A 112 28.94 -3.04 40.80
N ARG A 113 30.27 -2.93 40.77
CA ARG A 113 30.97 -1.75 40.25
C ARG A 113 31.20 -1.88 38.74
N TYR A 114 30.83 -0.88 37.95
CA TYR A 114 31.11 -0.85 36.51
C TYR A 114 32.18 0.18 36.18
N ILE A 115 33.15 -0.21 35.36
CA ILE A 115 34.28 0.64 34.94
C ILE A 115 34.45 0.58 33.42
N ALA A 116 34.50 1.75 32.78
CA ALA A 116 34.93 1.91 31.39
C ALA A 116 36.28 2.64 31.36
N VAL A 117 37.34 1.93 31.00
CA VAL A 117 38.74 2.37 31.19
C VAL A 117 39.06 3.62 30.36
N ASN A 118 38.65 3.69 29.10
CA ASN A 118 38.97 4.82 28.21
C ASN A 118 38.08 6.04 28.45
N ASP A 119 36.83 5.82 28.86
CA ASP A 119 35.87 6.91 29.05
C ASP A 119 35.97 7.56 30.44
N GLY A 120 36.79 6.99 31.33
CA GLY A 120 36.95 7.44 32.70
C GLY A 120 35.69 7.25 33.55
N VAL A 121 34.78 6.38 33.12
CA VAL A 121 33.51 6.12 33.81
C VAL A 121 33.75 5.06 34.88
N ASP A 122 33.41 5.40 36.11
CA ASP A 122 33.48 4.51 37.26
C ASP A 122 32.25 4.74 38.12
N THR A 123 31.39 3.74 38.26
CA THR A 123 30.13 3.89 39.02
C THR A 123 30.35 4.12 40.51
N LEU A 124 31.58 3.97 41.01
CA LEU A 124 31.96 4.34 42.37
C LEU A 124 32.15 5.86 42.52
N ASN A 125 32.50 6.57 41.43
CA ASN A 125 32.71 8.02 41.39
C ASN A 125 31.48 8.71 40.77
N LYS A 126 30.52 9.09 41.62
CA LYS A 126 29.24 9.73 41.21
C LYS A 126 29.38 10.97 40.31
N SER A 127 30.51 11.69 40.35
CA SER A 127 30.76 12.89 39.54
C SER A 127 30.99 12.62 38.05
N ALA A 128 31.40 11.42 37.65
CA ALA A 128 31.59 11.05 36.24
C ALA A 128 30.28 10.63 35.54
N MET A 129 29.21 10.34 36.29
CA MET A 129 27.91 9.97 35.74
C MET A 129 27.17 11.16 35.10
N ASP A 130 27.35 12.39 35.60
CA ASP A 130 26.56 13.56 35.19
C ASP A 130 26.70 13.94 33.71
N ILE A 131 27.84 13.66 33.06
CA ILE A 131 28.10 14.07 31.66
C ILE A 131 27.72 12.97 30.65
N THR A 132 27.54 11.73 31.12
CA THR A 132 27.27 10.59 30.23
C THR A 132 25.94 10.73 29.46
N PRO A 133 24.83 11.16 30.08
CA PRO A 133 23.60 11.49 29.35
C PRO A 133 23.82 12.57 28.28
N PHE A 134 24.58 13.62 28.58
CA PHE A 134 24.87 14.69 27.63
C PHE A 134 25.71 14.22 26.45
N ARG A 135 26.77 13.42 26.67
CA ARG A 135 27.58 12.84 25.57
C ARG A 135 26.73 11.96 24.64
N ASN A 136 25.80 11.19 25.20
CA ASN A 136 24.91 10.35 24.41
C ASN A 136 23.89 11.18 23.62
N ILE A 137 23.32 12.24 24.21
CA ILE A 137 22.46 13.20 23.51
C ILE A 137 23.23 13.85 22.35
N LEU A 138 24.47 14.29 22.58
CA LEU A 138 25.31 14.90 21.55
C LEU A 138 25.61 13.92 20.40
N ASN A 139 25.90 12.66 20.71
CA ASN A 139 26.09 11.61 19.70
C ASN A 139 24.80 11.34 18.89
N GLU A 140 23.64 11.34 19.54
CA GLU A 140 22.35 11.18 18.86
C GLU A 140 22.02 12.40 17.99
N MET A 141 22.27 13.61 18.48
CA MET A 141 22.14 14.84 17.70
C MET A 141 23.05 14.81 16.48
N TYR A 142 24.29 14.34 16.64
CA TYR A 142 25.23 14.20 15.53
C TYR A 142 24.77 13.16 14.50
N ALA A 143 24.27 12.00 14.95
CA ALA A 143 23.69 10.99 14.07
C ALA A 143 22.44 11.49 13.33
N ALA A 144 21.59 12.27 14.01
CA ALA A 144 20.40 12.89 13.42
C ALA A 144 20.79 13.94 12.37
N ASP A 145 21.76 14.81 12.66
CA ASP A 145 22.28 15.81 11.74
C ASP A 145 22.92 15.16 10.50
N ILE A 146 23.75 14.13 10.69
CA ILE A 146 24.28 13.32 9.59
C ILE A 146 23.13 12.70 8.77
N SER A 147 22.10 12.15 9.41
CA SER A 147 20.95 11.57 8.71
C SER A 147 20.24 12.61 7.83
N VAL A 148 20.07 13.85 8.33
CA VAL A 148 19.49 14.96 7.57
C VAL A 148 20.38 15.35 6.40
N LYS A 149 21.69 15.52 6.63
CA LYS A 149 22.68 15.85 5.58
C LYS A 149 22.79 14.79 4.50
N ILE A 150 22.76 13.52 4.88
CA ILE A 150 22.75 12.40 3.93
C ILE A 150 21.47 12.43 3.11
N LYS A 151 20.29 12.57 3.74
CA LYS A 151 19.01 12.64 3.03
C LYS A 151 18.95 13.83 2.07
N SER A 152 19.44 14.99 2.46
CA SER A 152 19.49 16.17 1.60
C SER A 152 20.46 15.97 0.44
N ALA A 153 21.64 15.37 0.67
CA ALA A 153 22.58 15.03 -0.40
C ALA A 153 22.00 14.01 -1.39
N TYR A 154 21.34 12.95 -0.90
CA TYR A 154 20.63 12.00 -1.77
C TYR A 154 19.49 12.67 -2.56
N ARG A 155 18.77 13.61 -1.95
CA ARG A 155 17.69 14.35 -2.62
C ARG A 155 18.20 15.31 -3.67
N ALA A 156 19.29 16.01 -3.40
CA ALA A 156 19.96 16.87 -4.38
C ALA A 156 20.48 16.04 -5.56
N ARG A 157 21.11 14.89 -5.30
CA ARG A 157 21.54 13.96 -6.37
C ARG A 157 20.37 13.43 -7.18
N PHE A 158 19.27 13.07 -6.52
CA PHE A 158 18.04 12.66 -7.20
C PHE A 158 17.54 13.79 -8.11
N GLN A 159 17.41 15.02 -7.61
CA GLN A 159 17.00 16.20 -8.39
C GLN A 159 17.90 16.52 -9.58
N GLN A 160 19.19 16.17 -9.51
CA GLN A 160 20.13 16.23 -10.63
C GLN A 160 19.92 15.13 -11.68
N GLY A 161 18.92 14.25 -11.52
CA GLY A 161 18.63 13.14 -12.43
C GLY A 161 19.54 11.92 -12.27
N LYS A 162 20.39 11.87 -11.23
CA LYS A 162 21.35 10.79 -11.03
C LYS A 162 20.68 9.51 -10.51
N PHE A 163 20.95 8.39 -11.16
CA PHE A 163 20.46 7.07 -10.77
C PHE A 163 21.23 6.53 -9.55
N MET A 164 20.55 6.42 -8.41
CA MET A 164 21.16 6.03 -7.12
C MET A 164 20.99 4.54 -6.78
N GLY A 165 20.41 3.73 -7.66
CA GLY A 165 20.18 2.30 -7.39
C GLY A 165 21.48 1.50 -7.48
N THR A 166 21.65 0.47 -6.65
CA THR A 166 22.82 -0.43 -6.72
C THR A 166 22.86 -1.19 -8.05
N THR A 167 21.71 -1.72 -8.46
CA THR A 167 21.49 -2.51 -9.67
C THR A 167 20.77 -1.68 -10.74
N ALA A 168 21.16 -1.81 -12.00
CA ALA A 168 20.45 -1.19 -13.11
C ALA A 168 19.09 -1.89 -13.35
N PRO A 169 18.04 -1.15 -13.74
CA PRO A 169 16.79 -1.76 -14.19
C PRO A 169 17.02 -2.68 -15.40
N TYR A 170 16.19 -3.70 -15.55
CA TYR A 170 16.26 -4.61 -16.71
C TYR A 170 16.11 -3.81 -18.03
N GLY A 171 16.90 -4.13 -19.07
CA GLY A 171 16.95 -3.31 -20.29
C GLY A 171 18.00 -2.20 -20.26
N TYR A 172 18.62 -1.94 -19.10
CA TYR A 172 19.64 -0.91 -18.93
C TYR A 172 20.93 -1.45 -18.31
N ILE A 173 22.02 -0.76 -18.58
CA ILE A 173 23.33 -0.91 -17.94
C ILE A 173 23.70 0.44 -17.31
N LYS A 174 24.54 0.40 -16.26
CA LYS A 174 25.17 1.63 -15.78
C LYS A 174 26.30 2.01 -16.72
N ASP A 175 26.45 3.30 -16.95
CA ASP A 175 27.60 3.80 -17.71
C ASP A 175 28.90 3.45 -16.97
N PRO A 176 29.89 2.81 -17.64
CA PRO A 176 31.22 2.61 -17.10
C PRO A 176 31.90 3.91 -16.64
N ALA A 177 31.62 5.04 -17.30
CA ALA A 177 32.18 6.35 -16.98
C ALA A 177 31.47 7.05 -15.82
N ASP A 178 30.13 7.00 -15.77
CA ASP A 178 29.33 7.50 -14.63
C ASP A 178 28.35 6.43 -14.13
N HIS A 179 28.65 5.86 -12.97
CA HIS A 179 27.82 4.80 -12.37
C HIS A 179 26.40 5.28 -11.99
N ASN A 180 26.14 6.59 -12.07
CA ASN A 180 24.83 7.19 -11.83
C ASN A 180 24.07 7.54 -13.12
N HIS A 181 24.61 7.20 -14.30
CA HIS A 181 23.92 7.33 -15.59
C HIS A 181 23.52 5.95 -16.12
N LEU A 182 22.35 5.88 -16.79
CA LEU A 182 21.81 4.65 -17.36
C LEU A 182 21.93 4.68 -18.89
N LEU A 183 22.54 3.63 -19.45
CA LEU A 183 22.63 3.38 -20.88
C LEU A 183 21.76 2.19 -21.25
N ILE A 184 21.26 2.16 -22.49
CA ILE A 184 20.45 1.04 -22.99
C ILE A 184 21.32 -0.21 -23.14
N ASP A 185 20.81 -1.35 -22.67
CA ASP A 185 21.47 -2.65 -22.84
C ASP A 185 20.92 -3.35 -24.08
N ASP A 186 21.64 -3.29 -25.20
CA ASP A 186 21.23 -3.86 -26.49
C ASP A 186 20.84 -5.35 -26.40
N LYS A 187 21.41 -6.10 -25.45
CA LYS A 187 21.13 -7.54 -25.28
C LYS A 187 19.72 -7.82 -24.78
N VAL A 188 19.12 -6.93 -24.00
CA VAL A 188 17.82 -7.16 -23.34
C VAL A 188 16.79 -6.05 -23.58
N ALA A 189 17.21 -4.90 -24.12
CA ALA A 189 16.32 -3.79 -24.45
C ALA A 189 15.24 -4.19 -25.47
N HIS A 190 15.58 -5.06 -26.43
CA HIS A 190 14.61 -5.57 -27.41
C HIS A 190 13.47 -6.36 -26.75
N VAL A 191 13.74 -7.07 -25.64
CA VAL A 191 12.72 -7.80 -24.86
C VAL A 191 11.76 -6.81 -24.19
N VAL A 192 12.28 -5.72 -23.64
CA VAL A 192 11.45 -4.67 -23.05
C VAL A 192 10.56 -4.03 -24.11
N LYS A 193 11.12 -3.69 -25.28
CA LYS A 193 10.35 -3.16 -26.41
C LYS A 193 9.26 -4.13 -26.86
N GLU A 194 9.57 -5.42 -27.00
CA GLU A 194 8.58 -6.45 -27.33
C GLU A 194 7.46 -6.54 -26.27
N ILE A 195 7.78 -6.41 -24.98
CA ILE A 195 6.79 -6.38 -23.90
C ILE A 195 5.81 -5.21 -24.06
N PHE A 196 6.33 -4.01 -24.39
CA PHE A 196 5.49 -2.82 -24.63
C PHE A 196 4.67 -2.96 -25.92
N ASP A 197 5.25 -3.44 -27.01
CA ASP A 197 4.54 -3.70 -28.28
C ASP A 197 3.39 -4.70 -28.11
N LEU A 198 3.62 -5.77 -27.34
CA LEU A 198 2.57 -6.74 -27.04
C LEU A 198 1.46 -6.13 -26.18
N ALA A 199 1.81 -5.22 -25.26
CA ALA A 199 0.83 -4.50 -24.45
C ALA A 199 0.01 -3.51 -25.30
N LEU A 200 0.64 -2.79 -26.23
CA LEU A 200 -0.01 -1.90 -27.20
C LEU A 200 -0.97 -2.65 -28.13
N LYS A 201 -0.60 -3.88 -28.54
CA LYS A 201 -1.48 -4.82 -29.27
C LYS A 201 -2.66 -5.35 -28.41
N GLY A 202 -2.80 -4.91 -27.16
CA GLY A 202 -3.89 -5.30 -26.26
C GLY A 202 -3.68 -6.65 -25.55
N ASN A 203 -2.50 -7.27 -25.64
CA ASN A 203 -2.25 -8.54 -24.94
C ASN A 203 -2.17 -8.34 -23.43
N GLY A 204 -2.68 -9.30 -22.66
CA GLY A 204 -2.70 -9.25 -21.19
C GLY A 204 -1.38 -9.66 -20.59
N VAL A 205 -1.10 -9.16 -19.38
CA VAL A 205 0.10 -9.54 -18.61
C VAL A 205 0.28 -11.06 -18.59
N ALA A 206 -0.79 -11.83 -18.37
CA ALA A 206 -0.72 -13.31 -18.39
C ALA A 206 -0.45 -13.92 -19.78
N LYS A 207 -0.87 -13.25 -20.86
CA LYS A 207 -0.55 -13.69 -22.24
C LYS A 207 0.89 -13.33 -22.59
N ILE A 208 1.35 -12.14 -22.20
CA ILE A 208 2.74 -11.70 -22.33
C ILE A 208 3.68 -12.64 -21.57
N CYS A 209 3.39 -12.98 -20.30
CA CYS A 209 4.21 -13.96 -19.56
C CYS A 209 4.30 -15.32 -20.27
N ARG A 210 3.19 -15.84 -20.81
CA ARG A 210 3.20 -17.11 -21.54
C ARG A 210 4.02 -17.04 -22.83
N HIS A 211 3.99 -15.90 -23.50
CA HIS A 211 4.79 -15.65 -24.71
C HIS A 211 6.29 -15.64 -24.39
N LEU A 212 6.71 -14.86 -23.39
CA LEU A 212 8.11 -14.79 -22.93
C LEU A 212 8.63 -16.15 -22.42
N ASN A 213 7.81 -16.88 -21.67
CA ASN A 213 8.17 -18.22 -21.19
C ASN A 213 8.34 -19.22 -22.33
N LYS A 214 7.54 -19.10 -23.41
CA LYS A 214 7.64 -19.96 -24.59
C LYS A 214 8.92 -19.69 -25.39
N GLN A 215 9.34 -18.43 -25.46
CA GLN A 215 10.60 -18.02 -26.08
C GLN A 215 11.82 -18.33 -25.21
N HIS A 216 11.61 -18.83 -23.98
CA HIS A 216 12.69 -19.20 -23.06
C HIS A 216 13.64 -18.03 -22.73
N ILE A 217 13.06 -16.83 -22.54
CA ILE A 217 13.81 -15.60 -22.24
C ILE A 217 14.14 -15.51 -20.75
N LEU A 218 15.39 -15.16 -20.43
CA LEU A 218 15.86 -14.94 -19.07
C LEU A 218 15.07 -13.82 -18.39
N ARG A 219 14.55 -14.09 -17.20
CA ARG A 219 13.86 -13.07 -16.38
C ARG A 219 14.86 -12.08 -15.77
N PRO A 220 14.41 -10.89 -15.32
CA PRO A 220 15.29 -9.86 -14.79
C PRO A 220 16.25 -10.30 -13.68
N ALA A 221 15.76 -11.09 -12.72
CA ALA A 221 16.59 -11.58 -11.61
C ALA A 221 17.65 -12.61 -12.05
N ALA A 222 17.36 -13.41 -13.08
CA ALA A 222 18.33 -14.37 -13.61
C ALA A 222 19.40 -13.64 -14.42
N TYR A 223 18.99 -12.67 -15.24
CA TYR A 223 19.92 -11.82 -16.00
C TYR A 223 20.85 -11.00 -15.09
N ALA A 224 20.34 -10.45 -13.99
CA ALA A 224 21.17 -9.75 -13.01
C ALA A 224 22.23 -10.67 -12.38
N ALA A 225 21.88 -11.93 -12.08
CA ALA A 225 22.83 -12.90 -11.56
C ALA A 225 23.91 -13.29 -12.59
N GLU A 226 23.56 -13.47 -13.87
CA GLU A 226 24.56 -13.72 -14.93
C GLU A 226 25.53 -12.55 -15.12
N ARG A 227 25.12 -11.33 -14.79
CA ARG A 227 26.00 -10.15 -14.77
C ARG A 227 26.89 -10.05 -13.53
N GLY A 228 26.85 -11.03 -12.63
CA GLY A 228 27.65 -11.05 -11.40
C GLY A 228 27.07 -10.23 -10.25
N GLU A 229 25.78 -9.84 -10.32
CA GLU A 229 25.14 -9.14 -9.21
C GLU A 229 24.76 -10.11 -8.07
N THR A 230 25.16 -9.76 -6.85
CA THR A 230 25.04 -10.64 -5.70
C THR A 230 23.62 -10.67 -5.11
N GLY A 231 23.19 -11.85 -4.63
CA GLY A 231 21.94 -12.02 -3.89
C GLY A 231 20.69 -12.31 -4.73
N PHE A 232 20.82 -12.43 -6.05
CA PHE A 232 19.72 -12.87 -6.94
C PHE A 232 19.63 -14.38 -7.10
N GLU A 233 20.71 -15.11 -6.81
CA GLU A 233 20.85 -16.57 -6.95
C GLU A 233 19.82 -17.37 -6.14
N ARG A 234 19.53 -16.90 -4.93
CA ARG A 234 18.48 -17.43 -4.04
C ARG A 234 17.11 -17.60 -4.69
N HIS A 235 16.82 -16.85 -5.76
CA HIS A 235 15.53 -16.92 -6.44
C HIS A 235 15.37 -18.14 -7.35
N PHE A 236 16.46 -18.83 -7.67
CA PHE A 236 16.50 -20.01 -8.54
C PHE A 236 17.35 -21.15 -7.97
N GLU A 237 17.80 -21.05 -6.72
CA GLU A 237 18.33 -22.18 -5.96
C GLU A 237 17.35 -23.37 -5.99
N GLY A 238 17.86 -24.54 -6.39
CA GLY A 238 17.14 -25.81 -6.44
C GLY A 238 16.27 -26.08 -7.68
N ASN A 239 16.11 -25.12 -8.62
CA ASN A 239 15.47 -25.39 -9.92
C ASN A 239 15.87 -24.34 -10.97
N GLU A 240 16.60 -24.78 -11.98
CA GLU A 240 17.16 -23.93 -13.04
C GLU A 240 16.11 -23.40 -14.03
N ASP A 241 15.02 -24.13 -14.25
CA ASP A 241 13.90 -23.68 -15.10
C ASP A 241 13.26 -22.39 -14.59
N LYS A 242 13.35 -22.13 -13.27
CA LYS A 242 12.84 -20.88 -12.67
C LYS A 242 13.53 -19.62 -13.20
N ARG A 243 14.70 -19.74 -13.84
CA ARG A 243 15.39 -18.63 -14.53
C ARG A 243 14.60 -18.08 -15.72
N TYR A 244 13.74 -18.90 -16.32
CA TYR A 244 12.98 -18.55 -17.53
C TYR A 244 11.48 -18.32 -17.26
N ILE A 245 11.02 -18.55 -16.04
CA ILE A 245 9.61 -18.37 -15.67
C ILE A 245 9.35 -16.91 -15.27
N TRP A 246 8.72 -16.16 -16.18
CA TRP A 246 8.23 -14.81 -15.94
C TRP A 246 6.96 -14.79 -15.11
N SER A 247 7.01 -14.02 -14.02
CA SER A 247 5.84 -13.76 -13.18
C SER A 247 5.05 -12.56 -13.72
N GLY A 248 3.73 -12.57 -13.50
CA GLY A 248 2.88 -11.41 -13.84
C GLY A 248 3.26 -10.13 -13.09
N ASN A 249 3.88 -10.24 -11.90
CA ASN A 249 4.37 -9.07 -11.16
C ASN A 249 5.61 -8.48 -11.82
N SER A 250 6.51 -9.31 -12.36
CA SER A 250 7.71 -8.86 -13.09
C SER A 250 7.31 -8.04 -14.31
N VAL A 251 6.45 -8.59 -15.17
CA VAL A 251 5.96 -7.90 -16.38
C VAL A 251 5.17 -6.64 -16.00
N ARG A 252 4.28 -6.71 -14.98
CA ARG A 252 3.56 -5.53 -14.50
C ARG A 252 4.50 -4.45 -13.95
N SER A 253 5.59 -4.82 -13.28
CA SER A 253 6.57 -3.86 -12.77
C SER A 253 7.33 -3.16 -13.89
N ILE A 254 7.61 -3.87 -15.00
CA ILE A 254 8.23 -3.27 -16.19
C ILE A 254 7.25 -2.27 -16.83
N LEU A 255 6.05 -2.75 -17.17
CA LEU A 255 5.05 -1.95 -17.85
C LEU A 255 4.63 -0.71 -17.06
N ARG A 256 4.67 -0.72 -15.72
CA ARG A 256 4.27 0.43 -14.86
C ARG A 256 5.42 1.36 -14.48
N SER A 257 6.65 1.08 -14.86
CA SER A 257 7.80 1.88 -14.43
C SER A 257 8.08 3.00 -15.43
N PRO A 258 8.02 4.29 -15.03
CA PRO A 258 8.32 5.42 -15.92
C PRO A 258 9.78 5.50 -16.37
N ILE A 259 10.67 4.72 -15.74
CA ILE A 259 12.08 4.57 -16.16
C ILE A 259 12.18 4.21 -17.64
N TYR A 260 11.32 3.33 -18.14
CA TYR A 260 11.37 2.90 -19.53
C TYR A 260 10.98 3.99 -20.53
N ALA A 261 10.33 5.06 -20.06
CA ALA A 261 10.04 6.27 -20.83
C ALA A 261 11.10 7.37 -20.65
N GLY A 262 12.24 7.07 -20.01
CA GLY A 262 13.32 8.03 -19.74
C GLY A 262 13.16 8.84 -18.45
N ASN A 263 12.18 8.53 -17.60
CA ASN A 263 11.88 9.29 -16.40
C ASN A 263 12.35 8.60 -15.12
N LEU A 264 13.09 9.30 -14.27
CA LEU A 264 13.54 8.75 -12.99
C LEU A 264 12.45 8.91 -11.93
N VAL A 265 12.12 7.81 -11.23
CA VAL A 265 11.14 7.82 -10.13
C VAL A 265 11.80 7.45 -8.82
N GLY A 266 11.69 8.34 -7.83
CA GLY A 266 12.28 8.19 -6.51
C GLY A 266 11.26 8.13 -5.38
N TYR A 267 11.76 7.94 -4.16
CA TYR A 267 11.02 8.19 -2.91
C TYR A 267 9.66 7.47 -2.74
N LYS A 268 9.47 6.32 -3.41
CA LYS A 268 8.26 5.48 -3.29
C LYS A 268 7.98 5.00 -1.86
N ARG A 269 9.04 4.85 -1.05
CA ARG A 269 8.97 4.42 0.35
C ARG A 269 9.95 5.21 1.18
N ILE A 270 9.45 5.94 2.18
CA ILE A 270 10.27 6.76 3.08
C ILE A 270 10.10 6.21 4.50
N ALA A 271 11.20 6.13 5.26
CA ALA A 271 11.13 5.76 6.67
C ALA A 271 10.46 6.89 7.47
N ALA A 272 9.54 6.54 8.37
CA ALA A 272 8.78 7.54 9.16
C ALA A 272 9.69 8.38 10.07
N ASN A 273 10.73 7.78 10.64
CA ASN A 273 11.79 8.46 11.38
C ASN A 273 13.11 7.68 11.23
N MET A 274 14.21 8.24 11.72
CA MET A 274 15.55 7.61 11.62
C MET A 274 15.61 6.21 12.26
N LYS A 275 14.87 5.99 13.35
CA LYS A 275 14.93 4.76 14.16
C LYS A 275 13.93 3.69 13.71
N SER A 276 12.92 4.05 12.92
CA SER A 276 11.84 3.15 12.51
C SER A 276 12.25 2.30 11.32
N LYS A 277 12.03 1.00 11.46
CA LYS A 277 12.13 0.05 10.35
C LYS A 277 10.94 0.11 9.40
N LYS A 278 9.84 0.77 9.79
CA LYS A 278 8.63 0.90 8.96
C LYS A 278 8.87 1.91 7.84
N ARG A 279 8.63 1.48 6.60
CA ARG A 279 8.73 2.29 5.38
C ARG A 279 7.40 2.23 4.61
N PRO A 280 6.39 3.03 4.99
CA PRO A 280 5.13 3.07 4.27
C PRO A 280 5.34 3.42 2.79
N SER A 281 4.50 2.85 1.92
CA SER A 281 4.52 3.14 0.49
C SER A 281 3.65 4.37 0.24
N LYS A 282 4.22 5.34 -0.49
CA LYS A 282 3.46 6.49 -1.01
C LYS A 282 2.56 6.07 -2.16
N LEU A 283 1.46 6.80 -2.34
CA LEU A 283 0.59 6.66 -3.51
C LEU A 283 1.35 7.09 -4.77
N PRO A 284 1.02 6.54 -5.96
CA PRO A 284 1.70 6.89 -7.21
C PRO A 284 1.71 8.39 -7.54
N GLU A 285 0.65 9.12 -7.15
CA GLU A 285 0.51 10.57 -7.34
C GLU A 285 1.48 11.39 -6.49
N GLU A 286 1.97 10.82 -5.38
CA GLU A 286 2.93 11.45 -4.47
C GLU A 286 4.40 11.09 -4.81
N TRP A 287 4.61 10.37 -5.92
CA TRP A 287 5.96 10.00 -6.36
C TRP A 287 6.66 11.21 -6.98
N GLU A 288 7.92 11.41 -6.58
CA GLU A 288 8.77 12.40 -7.23
C GLU A 288 9.29 11.81 -8.54
N VAL A 289 8.93 12.42 -9.66
CA VAL A 289 9.30 12.01 -11.01
C VAL A 289 10.13 13.12 -11.65
N ILE A 290 11.30 12.77 -12.16
CA ILE A 290 12.18 13.71 -12.88
C ILE A 290 12.17 13.29 -14.34
N PRO A 291 11.72 14.18 -15.25
CA PRO A 291 11.61 13.84 -16.66
C PRO A 291 12.97 13.79 -17.35
N ASN A 292 13.07 12.99 -18.41
CA ASN A 292 14.18 12.99 -19.38
C ASN A 292 15.59 12.89 -18.75
N THR A 293 15.81 11.94 -17.85
CA THR A 293 17.13 11.74 -17.22
C THR A 293 18.06 10.83 -18.01
N HIS A 294 17.50 9.97 -18.86
CA HIS A 294 18.22 8.99 -19.68
C HIS A 294 17.39 8.63 -20.91
N GLU A 295 17.99 7.92 -21.86
CA GLU A 295 17.29 7.48 -23.07
C GLU A 295 16.21 6.43 -22.74
N GLY A 296 14.95 6.74 -23.07
CA GLY A 296 13.83 5.82 -22.90
C GLY A 296 13.85 4.71 -23.95
N ILE A 297 13.64 3.46 -23.55
CA ILE A 297 13.44 2.35 -24.49
C ILE A 297 12.12 2.52 -25.26
N VAL A 298 11.13 3.17 -24.65
CA VAL A 298 9.84 3.52 -25.25
C VAL A 298 9.60 5.01 -25.13
N THR A 299 8.74 5.54 -26.01
CA THR A 299 8.34 6.95 -25.95
C THR A 299 7.38 7.21 -24.79
N GLN A 300 7.32 8.46 -24.33
CA GLN A 300 6.37 8.88 -23.29
C GLN A 300 4.92 8.62 -23.70
N GLU A 301 4.58 8.85 -24.97
CA GLU A 301 3.24 8.63 -25.52
C GLU A 301 2.84 7.14 -25.48
N GLU A 302 3.72 6.24 -25.94
CA GLU A 302 3.49 4.80 -25.86
C GLU A 302 3.31 4.32 -24.42
N PHE A 303 4.11 4.85 -23.50
CA PHE A 303 4.01 4.54 -22.08
C PHE A 303 2.64 4.95 -21.50
N ASP A 304 2.17 6.15 -21.81
CA ASP A 304 0.91 6.68 -21.32
C ASP A 304 -0.28 5.91 -21.88
N ILE A 305 -0.26 5.54 -23.17
CA ILE A 305 -1.26 4.66 -23.79
C ILE A 305 -1.29 3.31 -23.07
N VAL A 306 -0.12 2.72 -22.79
CA VAL A 306 -0.03 1.45 -22.06
C VAL A 306 -0.56 1.58 -20.62
N GLN A 307 -0.32 2.69 -19.92
CA GLN A 307 -0.91 2.92 -18.59
C GLN A 307 -2.44 2.99 -18.65
N GLN A 308 -2.97 3.69 -19.64
CA GLN A 308 -4.41 3.77 -19.88
C GLN A 308 -4.99 2.39 -20.22
N LEU A 309 -4.32 1.61 -21.07
CA LEU A 309 -4.74 0.24 -21.40
C LEU A 309 -4.71 -0.67 -20.18
N ILE A 310 -3.67 -0.61 -19.33
CA ILE A 310 -3.57 -1.44 -18.12
C ILE A 310 -4.65 -1.08 -17.09
N THR A 311 -4.98 0.20 -16.97
CA THR A 311 -5.98 0.70 -16.02
C THR A 311 -7.40 0.48 -16.52
N SER A 312 -7.65 0.69 -17.81
CA SER A 312 -8.94 0.46 -18.45
C SER A 312 -9.25 -1.01 -18.72
N ARG A 313 -8.24 -1.89 -18.64
CA ARG A 313 -8.41 -3.32 -18.92
C ARG A 313 -9.42 -3.97 -17.98
N ARG A 314 -10.62 -4.12 -18.49
CA ARG A 314 -11.70 -4.93 -17.94
C ARG A 314 -11.58 -6.33 -18.53
N LEU A 315 -11.77 -7.36 -17.71
CA LEU A 315 -11.91 -8.72 -18.25
C LEU A 315 -13.26 -8.77 -19.00
N PRO A 316 -13.28 -8.91 -20.33
CA PRO A 316 -14.52 -8.83 -21.10
C PRO A 316 -15.46 -9.98 -20.77
N GLN A 317 -14.90 -11.14 -20.42
CA GLN A 317 -15.66 -12.32 -20.04
C GLN A 317 -15.12 -12.95 -18.76
N ASN A 318 -16.05 -13.42 -17.93
CA ASN A 318 -15.73 -14.33 -16.85
C ASN A 318 -15.42 -15.73 -17.38
N LYS A 319 -14.78 -16.57 -16.55
CA LYS A 319 -14.47 -17.99 -16.88
C LYS A 319 -15.68 -18.84 -17.32
N GLY A 320 -16.92 -18.37 -17.12
CA GLY A 320 -18.14 -19.04 -17.60
C GLY A 320 -18.86 -18.32 -18.74
N GLY A 321 -18.17 -17.53 -19.55
CA GLY A 321 -18.71 -16.92 -20.78
C GLY A 321 -19.61 -15.69 -20.58
N PHE A 322 -19.91 -15.30 -19.34
CA PHE A 322 -20.67 -14.08 -19.06
C PHE A 322 -19.87 -12.82 -19.41
N VAL A 323 -20.42 -12.01 -20.32
CA VAL A 323 -19.89 -10.69 -20.67
C VAL A 323 -20.27 -9.70 -19.58
N ASN A 324 -19.28 -9.14 -18.89
CA ASN A 324 -19.52 -8.23 -17.78
C ASN A 324 -19.61 -6.78 -18.27
N ILE A 325 -20.82 -6.37 -18.63
CA ILE A 325 -21.14 -5.01 -19.13
C ILE A 325 -20.80 -3.93 -18.09
N PHE A 326 -20.93 -4.26 -16.81
CA PHE A 326 -20.71 -3.34 -15.70
C PHE A 326 -19.31 -3.42 -15.09
N ALA A 327 -18.35 -4.07 -15.76
CA ALA A 327 -17.00 -4.26 -15.24
C ALA A 327 -16.35 -2.89 -14.92
N GLY A 328 -15.86 -2.70 -13.69
CA GLY A 328 -15.17 -1.48 -13.28
C GLY A 328 -16.07 -0.28 -12.93
N VAL A 329 -17.36 -0.32 -13.27
CA VAL A 329 -18.34 0.73 -12.94
C VAL A 329 -18.96 0.48 -11.56
N ILE A 330 -19.21 -0.79 -11.20
CA ILE A 330 -19.83 -1.14 -9.92
C ILE A 330 -18.80 -1.13 -8.79
N LYS A 331 -19.07 -0.35 -7.75
CA LYS A 331 -18.25 -0.21 -6.54
C LYS A 331 -19.09 -0.43 -5.28
N CYS A 332 -18.44 -0.83 -4.20
CA CYS A 332 -19.06 -1.00 -2.88
C CYS A 332 -19.16 0.36 -2.19
N VAL A 333 -20.28 0.64 -1.52
CA VAL A 333 -20.47 1.87 -0.72
C VAL A 333 -19.45 1.93 0.43
N ASP A 334 -19.29 0.85 1.18
CA ASP A 334 -18.50 0.86 2.43
C ASP A 334 -16.98 0.88 2.21
N CYS A 335 -16.46 0.07 1.28
CA CYS A 335 -15.02 -0.05 1.07
C CYS A 335 -14.50 0.58 -0.22
N GLY A 336 -15.38 1.15 -1.05
CA GLY A 336 -15.03 1.76 -2.35
C GLY A 336 -14.48 0.78 -3.41
N CYS A 337 -14.25 -0.48 -3.06
CA CYS A 337 -13.68 -1.48 -3.96
C CYS A 337 -14.68 -1.91 -5.04
N ALA A 338 -14.17 -2.23 -6.22
CA ALA A 338 -14.99 -2.74 -7.32
C ALA A 338 -15.66 -4.08 -6.97
N LEU A 339 -16.90 -4.29 -7.42
CA LEU A 339 -17.57 -5.58 -7.31
C LEU A 339 -17.12 -6.51 -8.45
N ARG A 340 -16.80 -7.75 -8.09
CA ARG A 340 -16.40 -8.81 -9.01
C ARG A 340 -17.61 -9.65 -9.39
N ALA A 341 -17.79 -9.91 -10.69
CA ALA A 341 -18.75 -10.90 -11.15
C ALA A 341 -18.28 -12.32 -10.79
N MET A 342 -19.13 -13.10 -10.12
CA MET A 342 -18.89 -14.48 -9.73
C MET A 342 -20.00 -15.40 -10.25
N ASN A 343 -19.61 -16.55 -10.78
CA ASN A 343 -20.57 -17.59 -11.19
C ASN A 343 -21.04 -18.37 -9.96
N VAL A 344 -22.33 -18.32 -9.68
CA VAL A 344 -22.98 -19.09 -8.61
C VAL A 344 -23.32 -20.47 -9.16
N HIS A 345 -22.31 -21.35 -9.24
CA HIS A 345 -22.38 -22.70 -9.85
C HIS A 345 -23.46 -23.64 -9.27
N ARG A 346 -24.09 -23.28 -8.14
CA ARG A 346 -25.22 -24.05 -7.55
C ARG A 346 -26.56 -23.79 -8.23
N ARG A 347 -26.70 -22.76 -9.06
CA ARG A 347 -27.95 -22.41 -9.75
C ARG A 347 -27.81 -22.79 -11.24
N LYS A 348 -28.46 -23.87 -11.67
CA LYS A 348 -28.63 -24.17 -13.10
C LYS A 348 -29.88 -23.45 -13.59
N ARG A 349 -29.71 -22.23 -14.09
CA ARG A 349 -30.78 -21.43 -14.72
C ARG A 349 -30.57 -21.40 -16.24
N PRO A 350 -31.65 -21.21 -17.03
CA PRO A 350 -31.58 -21.24 -18.49
C PRO A 350 -30.70 -20.13 -19.07
N GLU A 351 -30.70 -18.94 -18.46
CA GLU A 351 -29.85 -17.83 -18.89
C GLU A 351 -28.56 -17.71 -18.06
N ILE A 352 -27.45 -17.39 -18.73
CA ILE A 352 -26.13 -17.22 -18.11
C ILE A 352 -26.16 -16.06 -17.11
N ILE A 353 -26.88 -14.97 -17.39
CA ILE A 353 -26.98 -13.78 -16.52
C ILE A 353 -27.57 -14.12 -15.15
N ASP A 354 -28.51 -15.06 -15.09
CA ASP A 354 -29.16 -15.47 -13.83
C ASP A 354 -28.27 -16.39 -12.98
N CYS A 355 -27.16 -16.85 -13.53
CA CYS A 355 -26.16 -17.65 -12.84
C CYS A 355 -25.02 -16.80 -12.26
N VAL A 356 -25.07 -15.47 -12.44
CA VAL A 356 -24.00 -14.54 -12.05
C VAL A 356 -24.45 -13.57 -10.97
N GLN A 357 -23.60 -13.43 -9.97
CA GLN A 357 -23.75 -12.46 -8.89
C GLN A 357 -22.52 -11.56 -8.81
N TYR A 358 -22.71 -10.27 -8.63
CA TYR A 358 -21.65 -9.33 -8.30
C TYR A 358 -21.40 -9.36 -6.79
N SER A 359 -20.14 -9.52 -6.38
CA SER A 359 -19.73 -9.54 -4.97
C SER A 359 -18.56 -8.58 -4.72
N CYS A 360 -18.54 -7.91 -3.56
CA CYS A 360 -17.42 -7.03 -3.19
C CYS A 360 -16.08 -7.78 -3.21
N ASN A 361 -15.10 -7.22 -3.94
CA ASN A 361 -13.78 -7.85 -4.09
C ASN A 361 -12.97 -7.83 -2.78
N ASN A 362 -13.13 -6.81 -1.93
CA ASN A 362 -12.44 -6.74 -0.64
C ASN A 362 -12.97 -7.83 0.31
N TYR A 363 -14.29 -7.95 0.41
CA TYR A 363 -14.95 -9.03 1.16
C TYR A 363 -14.56 -10.43 0.65
N ALA A 364 -14.51 -10.63 -0.68
CA ALA A 364 -14.14 -11.92 -1.26
C ALA A 364 -12.69 -12.33 -0.99
N ARG A 365 -11.78 -11.38 -0.74
CA ARG A 365 -10.35 -11.65 -0.51
C ARG A 365 -9.99 -11.72 0.98
N ASN A 366 -10.51 -10.77 1.75
CA ASN A 366 -10.12 -10.55 3.14
C ASN A 366 -11.21 -10.97 4.13
N GLY A 367 -12.42 -11.27 3.65
CA GLY A 367 -13.53 -11.71 4.49
C GLY A 367 -14.21 -10.56 5.24
N ARG A 368 -14.87 -10.93 6.35
CA ARG A 368 -15.77 -10.06 7.13
C ARG A 368 -15.06 -9.02 8.01
N SER A 369 -13.73 -9.09 8.12
CA SER A 369 -12.93 -8.16 8.92
C SER A 369 -12.80 -6.78 8.27
N GLU A 370 -12.91 -6.70 6.95
CA GLU A 370 -12.66 -5.48 6.17
C GLU A 370 -13.89 -4.93 5.44
N CYS A 371 -14.92 -5.76 5.20
CA CYS A 371 -16.16 -5.33 4.56
C CYS A 371 -17.30 -6.34 4.82
N SER A 372 -18.55 -5.90 4.73
CA SER A 372 -19.73 -6.79 4.78
C SER A 372 -20.04 -7.41 3.41
N ALA A 373 -20.96 -8.38 3.39
CA ALA A 373 -21.27 -9.19 2.20
C ALA A 373 -22.15 -8.44 1.17
N HIS A 374 -21.60 -7.40 0.58
CA HIS A 374 -22.21 -6.63 -0.52
C HIS A 374 -22.27 -7.49 -1.78
N ASN A 375 -23.44 -8.07 -2.02
CA ASN A 375 -23.67 -8.89 -3.20
C ASN A 375 -24.97 -8.49 -3.89
N ILE A 376 -25.00 -8.47 -5.23
CA ILE A 376 -26.18 -8.18 -6.04
C ILE A 376 -26.27 -9.13 -7.24
N GLU A 377 -27.47 -9.59 -7.58
CA GLU A 377 -27.67 -10.46 -8.74
C GLU A 377 -27.53 -9.65 -10.03
N ALA A 378 -26.88 -10.21 -11.06
CA ALA A 378 -26.57 -9.44 -12.27
C ALA A 378 -27.83 -8.99 -13.03
N ARG A 379 -28.89 -9.81 -13.02
CA ARG A 379 -30.17 -9.50 -13.67
C ARG A 379 -30.94 -8.38 -12.98
N ASP A 380 -30.96 -8.35 -11.64
CA ASP A 380 -31.66 -7.32 -10.87
C ASP A 380 -31.01 -5.95 -11.10
N LEU A 381 -29.67 -5.91 -11.11
CA LEU A 381 -28.92 -4.70 -11.42
C LEU A 381 -29.16 -4.23 -12.87
N PHE A 382 -29.13 -5.15 -13.83
CA PHE A 382 -29.39 -4.85 -15.24
C PHE A 382 -30.77 -4.20 -15.44
N ASN A 383 -31.82 -4.79 -14.86
CA ASN A 383 -33.18 -4.28 -15.00
C ASN A 383 -33.37 -2.92 -14.32
N ALA A 384 -32.75 -2.71 -13.15
CA ALA A 384 -32.86 -1.44 -12.44
C ALA A 384 -32.17 -0.30 -13.20
N VAL A 385 -30.96 -0.54 -13.73
CA VAL A 385 -30.25 0.46 -14.54
C VAL A 385 -31.01 0.75 -15.84
N LEU A 386 -31.59 -0.27 -16.48
CA LEU A 386 -32.40 -0.09 -17.69
C LEU A 386 -33.65 0.76 -17.41
N ALA A 387 -34.34 0.49 -16.29
CA ALA A 387 -35.52 1.24 -15.89
C ALA A 387 -35.20 2.70 -15.58
N ASP A 388 -34.08 2.96 -14.91
CA ASP A 388 -33.62 4.30 -14.57
C ASP A 388 -33.25 5.12 -15.82
N ILE A 389 -32.47 4.54 -16.73
CA ILE A 389 -32.12 5.19 -18.00
C ILE A 389 -33.36 5.51 -18.83
N ASN A 390 -34.31 4.58 -18.95
CA ASN A 390 -35.56 4.84 -19.67
C ASN A 390 -36.42 5.91 -18.96
N CYS A 391 -36.46 5.94 -17.63
CA CYS A 391 -37.14 6.99 -16.87
C CYS A 391 -36.56 8.37 -17.19
N PHE A 392 -35.23 8.51 -17.14
CA PHE A 392 -34.56 9.77 -17.50
C PHE A 392 -34.74 10.13 -18.98
N ALA A 393 -34.74 9.15 -19.88
CA ALA A 393 -35.01 9.36 -21.31
C ALA A 393 -36.44 9.89 -21.54
N ASP A 394 -37.44 9.30 -20.89
CA ASP A 394 -38.83 9.74 -21.00
C ASP A 394 -39.03 11.13 -20.39
N MET A 395 -38.37 11.45 -19.27
CA MET A 395 -38.39 12.80 -18.68
C MET A 395 -37.72 13.84 -19.61
N ALA A 396 -36.65 13.48 -20.33
CA ALA A 396 -35.92 14.39 -21.20
C ALA A 396 -36.63 14.68 -22.53
N VAL A 397 -37.49 13.77 -23.00
CA VAL A 397 -38.25 13.87 -24.25
C VAL A 397 -39.63 14.50 -24.04
N ASN A 398 -40.36 14.11 -22.99
CA ASN A 398 -41.77 14.49 -22.84
C ASN A 398 -41.99 15.89 -22.24
N ASP A 399 -40.99 16.52 -21.62
CA ASP A 399 -41.26 17.72 -20.84
C ASP A 399 -40.07 18.70 -20.77
N GLU A 400 -39.98 19.62 -21.74
CA GLU A 400 -39.04 20.77 -21.68
C GLU A 400 -39.21 21.58 -20.38
N LYS A 401 -40.41 21.57 -19.78
CA LYS A 401 -40.67 22.21 -18.50
C LYS A 401 -40.12 21.42 -17.31
N ALA A 402 -40.13 20.08 -17.35
CA ALA A 402 -39.49 19.27 -16.30
C ALA A 402 -37.96 19.37 -16.38
N VAL A 403 -37.38 19.40 -17.58
CA VAL A 403 -35.96 19.66 -17.79
C VAL A 403 -35.56 21.03 -17.21
N ARG A 404 -36.32 22.10 -17.51
CA ARG A 404 -36.10 23.41 -16.88
C ARG A 404 -36.36 23.41 -15.38
N ALA A 405 -37.28 22.59 -14.86
CA ALA A 405 -37.56 22.50 -13.43
C ALA A 405 -36.47 21.73 -12.66
N ILE A 406 -35.87 20.71 -13.27
CA ILE A 406 -34.70 19.99 -12.75
C ILE A 406 -33.47 20.90 -12.81
N GLU A 407 -33.25 21.59 -13.93
CA GLU A 407 -32.20 22.61 -14.05
C GLU A 407 -32.40 23.70 -12.99
N LYS A 408 -33.62 24.20 -12.78
CA LYS A 408 -33.95 25.21 -11.77
C LYS A 408 -33.78 24.70 -10.33
N ARG A 409 -34.25 23.49 -9.99
CA ARG A 409 -34.08 22.89 -8.65
C ARG A 409 -32.63 22.58 -8.30
N LEU A 410 -31.85 22.09 -9.27
CA LEU A 410 -30.43 21.76 -9.04
C LEU A 410 -29.54 23.00 -9.07
N THR A 411 -29.91 24.05 -9.82
CA THR A 411 -29.03 25.19 -10.05
C THR A 411 -29.45 26.50 -9.37
N GLU A 412 -30.61 26.64 -8.72
CA GLU A 412 -30.99 27.90 -8.05
C GLU A 412 -30.00 28.33 -6.95
N THR A 413 -29.60 27.38 -6.10
CA THR A 413 -28.62 27.62 -5.04
C THR A 413 -27.23 27.85 -5.62
N ASP A 414 -26.85 27.12 -6.68
CA ASP A 414 -25.54 27.23 -7.30
C ASP A 414 -25.39 28.47 -8.21
N GLN A 415 -26.45 28.91 -8.90
CA GLN A 415 -26.45 30.10 -9.75
C GLN A 415 -26.38 31.38 -8.91
N SER A 416 -27.08 31.43 -7.78
CA SER A 416 -27.00 32.57 -6.85
C SER A 416 -25.60 32.66 -6.23
N ARG A 417 -25.01 31.52 -5.85
CA ARG A 417 -23.63 31.42 -5.37
C ARG A 417 -22.60 31.78 -6.45
N ALA A 418 -22.77 31.30 -7.69
CA ALA A 418 -21.91 31.64 -8.81
C ALA A 418 -21.94 33.14 -9.11
N LYS A 419 -23.12 33.78 -9.13
CA LYS A 419 -23.26 35.23 -9.30
C LYS A 419 -22.58 36.03 -8.18
N ALA A 420 -22.59 35.53 -6.94
CA ALA A 420 -21.89 36.16 -5.83
C ALA A 420 -20.36 36.06 -6.00
N LEU A 421 -19.86 34.87 -6.37
CA LEU A 421 -18.44 34.63 -6.65
C LEU A 421 -17.93 35.43 -7.85
N GLU A 422 -18.74 35.62 -8.90
CA GLU A 422 -18.38 36.50 -10.02
C GLU A 422 -18.22 37.95 -9.61
N LYS A 423 -19.09 38.43 -8.70
CA LYS A 423 -18.97 39.78 -8.13
C LYS A 423 -17.71 39.89 -7.27
N GLU A 424 -17.38 38.87 -6.48
CA GLU A 424 -16.14 38.81 -5.68
C GLU A 424 -14.90 38.84 -6.58
N ARG A 425 -14.85 37.99 -7.63
CA ARG A 425 -13.75 37.98 -8.62
C ARG A 425 -13.55 39.35 -9.26
N LYS A 426 -14.64 40.03 -9.64
CA LYS A 426 -14.58 41.39 -10.20
C LYS A 426 -14.03 42.41 -9.19
N LYS A 427 -14.38 42.31 -7.90
CA LYS A 427 -13.86 43.20 -6.86
C LYS A 427 -12.36 42.96 -6.61
N LEU A 428 -11.94 41.70 -6.51
CA LEU A 428 -10.55 41.33 -6.29
C LEU A 428 -9.65 41.76 -7.46
N ASN A 429 -10.08 41.54 -8.71
CA ASN A 429 -9.34 42.01 -9.89
C ASN A 429 -9.21 43.54 -9.93
N LYS A 430 -10.26 44.28 -9.52
CA LYS A 430 -10.18 45.75 -9.42
C LYS A 430 -9.17 46.17 -8.36
N ARG A 431 -9.18 45.52 -7.19
CA ARG A 431 -8.24 45.81 -6.10
C ARG A 431 -6.79 45.51 -6.50
N LEU A 432 -6.56 44.40 -7.20
CA LEU A 432 -5.24 44.03 -7.71
C LEU A 432 -4.71 45.10 -8.69
N ALA A 433 -5.54 45.54 -9.64
CA ALA A 433 -5.17 46.62 -10.55
C ALA A 433 -4.92 47.97 -9.85
N GLU A 434 -5.60 48.26 -8.74
CA GLU A 434 -5.31 49.43 -7.90
C GLU A 434 -3.95 49.30 -7.20
N LEU A 435 -3.63 48.13 -6.66
CA LEU A 435 -2.33 47.87 -6.02
C LEU A 435 -1.18 47.97 -7.03
N ASP A 436 -1.35 47.48 -8.25
CA ASP A 436 -0.33 47.60 -9.32
C ASP A 436 -0.04 49.07 -9.66
N ARG A 437 -1.08 49.90 -9.70
CA ARG A 437 -0.93 51.35 -9.91
C ARG A 437 -0.22 52.03 -8.73
N LEU A 438 -0.59 51.66 -7.50
CA LEU A 438 0.06 52.18 -6.28
C LEU A 438 1.53 51.76 -6.22
N PHE A 439 1.85 50.53 -6.60
CA PHE A 439 3.21 50.03 -6.64
C PHE A 439 4.05 50.75 -7.71
N SER A 440 3.46 51.00 -8.88
CA SER A 440 4.10 51.78 -9.95
C SER A 440 4.41 53.21 -9.49
N SER A 441 3.44 53.90 -8.87
CA SER A 441 3.64 55.24 -8.30
C SER A 441 4.68 55.26 -7.18
N LEU A 442 4.71 54.24 -6.31
CA LEU A 442 5.69 54.13 -5.23
C LEU A 442 7.11 53.97 -5.79
N TYR A 443 7.26 53.23 -6.90
CA TYR A 443 8.54 53.08 -7.58
C TYR A 443 9.01 54.41 -8.21
N GLU A 444 8.11 55.14 -8.86
CA GLU A 444 8.39 56.49 -9.39
C GLU A 444 8.84 57.46 -8.29
N ASP A 445 8.15 57.49 -7.14
CA ASP A 445 8.51 58.36 -6.02
C ASP A 445 9.86 57.98 -5.38
N LYS A 446 10.25 56.70 -5.42
CA LYS A 446 11.58 56.24 -4.99
C LYS A 446 12.67 56.72 -5.93
N VAL A 447 12.45 56.64 -7.24
CA VAL A 447 13.39 57.13 -8.26
C VAL A 447 13.57 58.65 -8.15
N MET A 448 12.51 59.38 -7.79
CA MET A 448 12.55 60.82 -7.54
C MET A 448 13.10 61.20 -6.15
N GLU A 449 13.62 60.24 -5.38
CA GLU A 449 14.16 60.40 -4.01
C GLU A 449 13.21 61.06 -2.99
N ARG A 450 11.89 61.05 -3.27
CA ARG A 450 10.87 61.62 -2.37
C ARG A 450 10.65 60.77 -1.12
N ILE A 451 11.03 59.49 -1.18
CA ILE A 451 10.87 58.52 -0.11
C ILE A 451 12.19 57.85 0.24
N THR A 452 12.40 57.62 1.53
CA THR A 452 13.56 56.89 2.04
C THR A 452 13.48 55.41 1.69
N GLU A 453 14.64 54.75 1.62
CA GLU A 453 14.74 53.31 1.33
C GLU A 453 13.95 52.45 2.30
N ARG A 454 14.05 52.73 3.60
CA ARG A 454 13.30 52.05 4.64
C ARG A 454 11.78 52.12 4.44
N ASN A 455 11.26 53.28 4.01
CA ASN A 455 9.83 53.46 3.78
C ASN A 455 9.36 52.73 2.51
N PHE A 456 10.18 52.72 1.46
CA PHE A 456 9.93 51.95 0.24
C PHE A 456 9.85 50.45 0.54
N GLU A 457 10.82 49.87 1.26
CA GLU A 457 10.83 48.45 1.63
C GLU A 457 9.60 48.06 2.46
N MET A 458 9.23 48.88 3.44
CA MET A 458 8.06 48.63 4.27
C MET A 458 6.75 48.64 3.45
N MET A 459 6.59 49.61 2.54
CA MET A 459 5.35 49.76 1.76
C MET A 459 5.27 48.77 0.61
N SER A 460 6.38 48.54 -0.11
CA SER A 460 6.48 47.52 -1.16
C SER A 460 6.21 46.12 -0.59
N GLY A 461 6.75 45.79 0.58
CA GLY A 461 6.48 44.52 1.25
C GLY A 461 5.01 44.33 1.64
N LYS A 462 4.32 45.40 2.06
CA LYS A 462 2.88 45.37 2.35
C LYS A 462 2.06 45.13 1.08
N TYR A 463 2.34 45.85 0.00
CA TYR A 463 1.62 45.70 -1.26
C TYR A 463 1.87 44.34 -1.91
N GLN A 464 3.11 43.84 -1.89
CA GLN A 464 3.44 42.50 -2.38
C GLN A 464 2.71 41.41 -1.58
N LYS A 465 2.63 41.56 -0.25
CA LYS A 465 1.87 40.63 0.58
C LYS A 465 0.37 40.65 0.24
N GLU A 466 -0.22 41.83 0.09
CA GLU A 466 -1.64 41.99 -0.27
C GLU A 466 -1.92 41.45 -1.70
N GLN A 467 -1.02 41.67 -2.66
CA GLN A 467 -1.10 41.09 -4.01
C GLN A 467 -1.11 39.56 -3.94
N LEU A 468 -0.17 38.94 -3.21
CA LEU A 468 -0.12 37.49 -3.06
C LEU A 468 -1.39 36.91 -2.41
N GLU A 469 -1.94 37.58 -1.38
CA GLU A 469 -3.18 37.17 -0.73
C GLU A 469 -4.38 37.25 -1.69
N ILE A 470 -4.47 38.32 -2.49
CA ILE A 470 -5.54 38.51 -3.47
C ILE A 470 -5.41 37.52 -4.64
N GLU A 471 -4.20 37.27 -5.15
CA GLU A 471 -3.96 36.29 -6.21
C GLU A 471 -4.34 34.87 -5.77
N ALA A 472 -3.96 34.50 -4.54
CA ALA A 472 -4.35 33.22 -3.95
C ALA A 472 -5.88 33.09 -3.87
N ARG A 473 -6.57 34.14 -3.40
CA ARG A 473 -8.04 34.16 -3.31
C ARG A 473 -8.71 34.16 -4.68
N LEU A 474 -8.16 34.89 -5.66
CA LEU A 474 -8.63 34.89 -7.04
C LEU A 474 -8.58 33.50 -7.65
N LYS A 475 -7.46 32.78 -7.43
CA LYS A 475 -7.30 31.41 -7.90
C LYS A 475 -8.39 30.50 -7.34
N GLU A 476 -8.60 30.52 -6.02
CA GLU A 476 -9.66 29.75 -5.34
C GLU A 476 -11.07 30.07 -5.88
N VAL A 477 -11.39 31.36 -6.03
CA VAL A 477 -12.68 31.81 -6.57
C VAL A 477 -12.85 31.39 -8.03
N THR A 478 -11.79 31.42 -8.84
CA THR A 478 -11.86 30.99 -10.25
C THR A 478 -12.03 29.49 -10.40
N GLU A 479 -11.36 28.68 -9.57
CA GLU A 479 -11.49 27.22 -9.56
C GLU A 479 -12.92 26.82 -9.20
N THR A 480 -13.47 27.38 -8.11
CA THR A 480 -14.86 27.12 -7.68
C THR A 480 -15.90 27.58 -8.71
N LEU A 481 -15.65 28.68 -9.42
CA LEU A 481 -16.51 29.15 -10.50
C LEU A 481 -16.50 28.19 -11.69
N ASN A 482 -15.31 27.73 -12.10
CA ASN A 482 -15.17 26.77 -13.20
C ASN A 482 -15.86 25.45 -12.89
N GLU A 483 -15.73 24.93 -11.68
CA GLU A 483 -16.46 23.73 -11.23
C GLU A 483 -17.98 23.88 -11.35
N SER A 484 -18.52 25.06 -10.98
CA SER A 484 -19.96 25.34 -11.10
C SER A 484 -20.41 25.41 -12.56
N TYR A 485 -19.59 26.00 -13.44
CA TYR A 485 -19.87 26.06 -14.87
C TYR A 485 -19.77 24.69 -15.55
N GLU A 486 -18.79 23.87 -15.19
CA GLU A 486 -18.63 22.50 -15.70
C GLU A 486 -19.82 21.62 -15.31
N LYS A 487 -20.34 21.72 -14.08
CA LYS A 487 -21.57 21.03 -13.66
C LYS A 487 -22.77 21.46 -14.49
N SER A 488 -22.96 22.75 -14.69
CA SER A 488 -24.10 23.30 -15.45
C SER A 488 -24.04 22.95 -16.93
N ARG A 489 -22.83 22.89 -17.51
CA ARG A 489 -22.62 22.42 -18.89
C ARG A 489 -22.85 20.93 -19.00
N GLY A 490 -22.33 20.16 -18.06
CA GLY A 490 -22.51 18.71 -17.98
C GLY A 490 -23.97 18.28 -17.94
N ILE A 491 -24.82 18.99 -17.18
CA ILE A 491 -26.27 18.73 -17.15
C ILE A 491 -26.91 18.85 -18.53
N ARG A 492 -26.56 19.90 -19.29
CA ARG A 492 -27.09 20.11 -20.65
C ARG A 492 -26.59 19.06 -21.63
N ASP A 493 -25.29 18.74 -21.58
CA ASP A 493 -24.68 17.73 -22.44
C ASP A 493 -25.27 16.33 -22.16
N PHE A 494 -25.55 16.01 -20.89
CA PHE A 494 -26.21 14.77 -20.48
C PHE A 494 -27.64 14.66 -21.00
N LEU A 495 -28.44 15.71 -20.84
CA LEU A 495 -29.83 15.74 -21.33
C LEU A 495 -29.88 15.59 -22.85
N ALA A 496 -28.93 16.19 -23.58
CA ALA A 496 -28.79 15.99 -25.01
C ALA A 496 -28.43 14.54 -25.37
N LEU A 497 -27.53 13.90 -24.60
CA LEU A 497 -27.11 12.52 -24.84
C LEU A 497 -28.23 11.50 -24.56
N ILE A 498 -28.95 11.67 -23.45
CA ILE A 498 -30.00 10.73 -23.01
C ILE A 498 -31.21 10.71 -23.95
N ARG A 499 -31.55 11.84 -24.59
CA ARG A 499 -32.63 11.91 -25.58
C ARG A 499 -32.48 10.88 -26.71
N ASN A 500 -31.25 10.52 -27.07
CA ASN A 500 -30.98 9.57 -28.16
C ASN A 500 -31.21 8.10 -27.76
N TYR A 501 -31.45 7.79 -26.48
CA TYR A 501 -31.52 6.43 -25.94
C TYR A 501 -32.93 6.02 -25.46
N GLN A 502 -33.99 6.63 -25.99
CA GLN A 502 -35.36 6.30 -25.61
C GLN A 502 -35.75 4.88 -26.08
N GLY A 503 -36.38 4.10 -25.19
CA GLY A 503 -36.97 2.80 -25.55
C GLY A 503 -35.96 1.66 -25.70
N LEU A 504 -34.78 1.77 -25.07
CA LEU A 504 -33.77 0.70 -25.08
C LEU A 504 -34.32 -0.57 -24.43
N LYS A 505 -34.20 -1.70 -25.14
CA LYS A 505 -34.55 -3.05 -24.65
C LYS A 505 -33.33 -3.80 -24.10
N GLU A 506 -32.14 -3.50 -24.61
CA GLU A 506 -30.88 -4.12 -24.18
C GLU A 506 -29.84 -3.04 -23.86
N LEU A 507 -29.12 -3.22 -22.75
CA LEU A 507 -27.98 -2.37 -22.38
C LEU A 507 -26.71 -2.94 -23.01
N ASP A 508 -25.99 -2.10 -23.74
CA ASP A 508 -24.65 -2.41 -24.21
C ASP A 508 -23.57 -1.71 -23.37
N ALA A 509 -22.36 -2.26 -23.37
CA ALA A 509 -21.23 -1.72 -22.62
C ALA A 509 -20.84 -0.32 -23.10
N THR A 510 -21.07 -0.02 -24.38
CA THR A 510 -20.87 1.31 -24.98
C THR A 510 -21.78 2.36 -24.32
N VAL A 511 -23.07 2.06 -24.20
CA VAL A 511 -24.09 2.92 -23.57
C VAL A 511 -23.76 3.16 -22.11
N ILE A 512 -23.43 2.11 -21.36
CA ILE A 512 -23.06 2.23 -19.94
C ILE A 512 -21.82 3.09 -19.77
N ASN A 513 -20.81 2.92 -20.63
CA ASN A 513 -19.60 3.73 -20.55
C ASN A 513 -19.82 5.18 -20.97
N ALA A 514 -20.78 5.47 -21.83
CA ALA A 514 -21.11 6.83 -22.24
C ALA A 514 -21.87 7.58 -21.13
N LEU A 515 -22.82 6.91 -20.48
CA LEU A 515 -23.74 7.54 -19.53
C LEU A 515 -23.27 7.45 -18.07
N ILE A 516 -22.75 6.31 -17.63
CA ILE A 516 -22.54 6.01 -16.21
C ILE A 516 -21.05 6.13 -15.83
N ASP A 517 -20.78 6.84 -14.74
CA ASP A 517 -19.45 6.95 -14.15
C ASP A 517 -19.19 5.82 -13.15
N LYS A 518 -20.07 5.69 -12.14
CA LYS A 518 -19.97 4.65 -11.10
C LYS A 518 -21.35 4.28 -10.56
N ILE A 519 -21.48 3.02 -10.13
CA ILE A 519 -22.68 2.51 -9.46
C ILE A 519 -22.24 2.04 -8.07
N LEU A 520 -22.78 2.63 -7.00
CA LEU A 520 -22.51 2.22 -5.63
C LEU A 520 -23.61 1.28 -5.14
N VAL A 521 -23.22 0.12 -4.61
CA VAL A 521 -24.14 -0.89 -4.09
C VAL A 521 -23.97 -1.00 -2.57
N SER A 522 -25.07 -0.86 -1.83
CA SER A 522 -25.12 -0.99 -0.37
C SER A 522 -25.42 -2.42 0.10
N GLU A 523 -25.39 -2.64 1.42
CA GLU A 523 -25.70 -3.93 2.04
C GLU A 523 -27.18 -4.31 1.86
N ARG A 524 -27.46 -5.61 1.88
CA ARG A 524 -28.83 -6.13 1.81
C ARG A 524 -29.49 -6.04 3.17
N GLU A 525 -30.53 -5.22 3.28
CA GLU A 525 -31.37 -5.16 4.47
C GLU A 525 -32.53 -6.14 4.35
N LYS A 526 -32.78 -6.92 5.41
CA LYS A 526 -33.96 -7.78 5.50
C LYS A 526 -35.01 -7.06 6.31
N MET A 527 -36.13 -6.72 5.66
CA MET A 527 -37.29 -6.16 6.35
C MET A 527 -38.02 -7.23 7.15
N ALA A 528 -38.82 -6.80 8.12
CA ALA A 528 -39.61 -7.68 8.99
C ALA A 528 -40.52 -8.65 8.21
N ASP A 529 -40.98 -8.23 7.02
CA ASP A 529 -41.87 -8.99 6.14
C ASP A 529 -41.15 -10.09 5.33
N GLY A 530 -39.84 -10.28 5.54
CA GLY A 530 -39.03 -11.29 4.83
C GLY A 530 -38.65 -10.92 3.39
N THR A 531 -39.04 -9.72 2.95
CA THR A 531 -38.52 -9.02 1.76
C THR A 531 -37.11 -8.52 2.03
N VAL A 532 -36.26 -8.60 1.02
CA VAL A 532 -34.92 -8.00 1.06
C VAL A 532 -35.05 -6.65 0.36
N LYS A 533 -34.40 -5.61 0.86
CA LYS A 533 -34.25 -4.32 0.19
C LYS A 533 -32.77 -4.06 0.03
N GLN A 534 -32.37 -3.54 -1.13
CA GLN A 534 -30.99 -3.19 -1.39
C GLN A 534 -30.96 -1.84 -2.12
N GLU A 535 -30.17 -0.92 -1.61
CA GLU A 535 -30.09 0.44 -2.14
C GLU A 535 -28.94 0.53 -3.15
N ILE A 536 -29.18 1.27 -4.24
CA ILE A 536 -28.17 1.53 -5.28
C ILE A 536 -28.13 3.01 -5.59
N LYS A 537 -26.91 3.55 -5.64
CA LYS A 537 -26.64 4.92 -6.05
C LYS A 537 -25.94 4.93 -7.41
N ILE A 538 -26.62 5.43 -8.43
CA ILE A 538 -26.06 5.56 -9.79
C ILE A 538 -25.51 6.97 -9.96
N TYR A 539 -24.25 7.07 -10.39
CA TYR A 539 -23.61 8.33 -10.73
C TYR A 539 -23.43 8.38 -12.24
N TYR A 540 -23.99 9.40 -12.87
CA TYR A 540 -23.86 9.64 -14.29
C TYR A 540 -22.64 10.52 -14.56
N LYS A 541 -21.93 10.24 -15.66
CA LYS A 541 -20.94 11.17 -16.22
C LYS A 541 -21.71 12.46 -16.51
N PHE A 542 -21.19 13.61 -16.12
CA PHE A 542 -21.77 14.95 -16.32
C PHE A 542 -22.75 15.51 -15.26
N ILE A 543 -23.61 14.72 -14.59
CA ILE A 543 -24.53 15.24 -13.55
C ILE A 543 -24.12 14.81 -12.13
N GLY A 544 -23.42 13.68 -12.00
CA GLY A 544 -23.16 13.08 -10.69
C GLY A 544 -24.37 12.29 -10.20
N PHE A 545 -24.71 12.44 -8.91
CA PHE A 545 -25.78 11.68 -8.26
C PHE A 545 -27.13 12.40 -8.43
N VAL A 546 -28.12 11.72 -8.99
CA VAL A 546 -29.42 12.35 -9.31
C VAL A 546 -30.52 11.93 -8.34
N ASP A 547 -30.62 10.64 -7.98
CA ASP A 547 -31.58 10.17 -6.97
C ASP A 547 -31.27 8.74 -6.46
N GLU A 548 -31.82 8.38 -5.30
CA GLU A 548 -31.66 7.05 -4.67
C GLU A 548 -32.63 6.02 -5.27
N LEU A 549 -32.10 4.98 -5.91
CA LEU A 549 -32.90 3.85 -6.38
C LEU A 549 -32.96 2.75 -5.31
N HIS A 550 -34.17 2.45 -4.88
CA HIS A 550 -34.44 1.35 -3.99
C HIS A 550 -34.86 0.12 -4.77
N ILE A 551 -33.96 -0.86 -4.87
CA ILE A 551 -34.31 -2.15 -5.44
C ILE A 551 -34.87 -3.02 -4.34
N ILE A 552 -36.09 -3.51 -4.53
CA ILE A 552 -36.59 -4.68 -3.82
C ILE A 552 -36.17 -5.86 -4.70
N PRO A 553 -35.11 -6.63 -4.36
CA PRO A 553 -34.75 -7.81 -5.11
C PRO A 553 -35.96 -8.73 -5.00
N THR A 554 -36.71 -8.84 -6.10
CA THR A 554 -37.84 -9.74 -6.12
C THR A 554 -37.27 -11.12 -5.86
N LYS A 555 -37.68 -11.76 -4.77
CA LYS A 555 -37.61 -13.21 -4.68
C LYS A 555 -38.57 -13.73 -5.76
N ARG A 556 -38.18 -13.64 -7.04
CA ARG A 556 -38.76 -14.46 -8.09
C ARG A 556 -38.30 -15.88 -7.80
N TRP A 557 -38.98 -16.51 -6.84
CA TRP A 557 -39.54 -17.79 -7.19
C TRP A 557 -40.48 -17.46 -8.37
N ALA A 558 -39.96 -17.54 -9.59
CA ALA A 558 -40.82 -18.14 -10.59
C ALA A 558 -41.15 -19.49 -9.95
N ALA A 559 -42.40 -19.71 -9.55
CA ALA A 559 -42.85 -21.06 -9.25
C ALA A 559 -42.37 -21.87 -10.45
N MET A 560 -41.36 -22.73 -10.23
CA MET A 560 -41.08 -23.75 -11.23
C MET A 560 -42.42 -24.47 -11.44
N PRO A 561 -42.79 -24.79 -12.69
CA PRO A 561 -44.05 -25.45 -12.96
C PRO A 561 -44.16 -26.66 -12.03
N ALA A 562 -45.35 -26.83 -11.46
CA ALA A 562 -45.59 -27.89 -10.51
C ALA A 562 -45.21 -29.23 -11.15
N LYS A 563 -44.51 -30.07 -10.39
CA LYS A 563 -44.06 -31.40 -10.84
C LYS A 563 -44.71 -32.45 -9.97
N ASN A 564 -45.01 -33.59 -10.57
CA ASN A 564 -45.46 -34.75 -9.81
C ASN A 564 -44.25 -35.46 -9.20
N CYS A 565 -44.34 -35.78 -7.92
CA CYS A 565 -43.33 -36.55 -7.22
C CYS A 565 -43.20 -37.95 -7.84
N THR A 566 -42.00 -38.37 -8.23
CA THR A 566 -41.79 -39.72 -8.81
C THR A 566 -42.04 -40.88 -7.84
N VAL A 567 -42.27 -40.61 -6.54
CA VAL A 567 -42.50 -41.66 -5.52
C VAL A 567 -43.94 -41.69 -5.02
N CYS A 568 -44.56 -40.54 -4.82
CA CYS A 568 -45.91 -40.46 -4.26
C CYS A 568 -46.95 -39.82 -5.20
N GLY A 569 -46.56 -39.42 -6.42
CA GLY A 569 -47.45 -38.80 -7.41
C GLY A 569 -47.91 -37.38 -7.06
N VAL A 570 -47.81 -36.96 -5.80
CA VAL A 570 -48.26 -35.64 -5.32
C VAL A 570 -47.57 -34.52 -6.09
N GLU A 571 -48.39 -33.59 -6.56
CA GLU A 571 -47.97 -32.37 -7.22
C GLU A 571 -47.29 -31.43 -6.20
N TYR A 572 -46.07 -31.00 -6.53
CA TYR A 572 -45.29 -30.13 -5.65
C TYR A 572 -44.44 -29.14 -6.46
N VAL A 573 -44.15 -27.99 -5.86
CA VAL A 573 -43.26 -26.99 -6.45
C VAL A 573 -41.81 -27.35 -6.09
N PRO A 574 -40.94 -27.67 -7.07
CA PRO A 574 -39.58 -28.09 -6.79
C PRO A 574 -38.68 -26.90 -6.40
N GLY A 575 -37.79 -27.08 -5.42
CA GLY A 575 -36.79 -26.07 -5.05
C GLY A 575 -35.56 -26.00 -5.97
N SER A 576 -35.42 -26.96 -6.90
CA SER A 576 -34.41 -26.94 -7.98
C SER A 576 -34.91 -27.73 -9.19
N GLY A 577 -34.47 -27.39 -10.40
CA GLY A 577 -34.88 -28.07 -11.63
C GLY A 577 -34.58 -29.58 -11.66
N ALA A 578 -33.60 -30.03 -10.87
CA ALA A 578 -33.20 -31.43 -10.71
C ALA A 578 -33.99 -32.21 -9.65
N SER A 579 -34.89 -31.57 -8.90
CA SER A 579 -35.69 -32.23 -7.87
C SER A 579 -36.70 -33.19 -8.50
N ARG A 580 -36.66 -34.46 -8.10
CA ARG A 580 -37.60 -35.52 -8.55
C ARG A 580 -38.64 -35.89 -7.49
N TYR A 581 -38.38 -35.57 -6.22
CA TYR A 581 -39.18 -35.98 -5.08
C TYR A 581 -39.75 -34.77 -4.34
N CYS A 582 -40.99 -34.88 -3.85
CA CYS A 582 -41.55 -33.90 -2.93
C CYS A 582 -40.74 -33.83 -1.62
N PRO A 583 -40.83 -32.76 -0.83
CA PRO A 583 -40.03 -32.58 0.40
C PRO A 583 -40.13 -33.75 1.39
N ALA A 584 -41.32 -34.34 1.53
CA ALA A 584 -41.54 -35.49 2.40
C ALA A 584 -40.82 -36.76 1.90
N CYS A 585 -40.97 -37.09 0.61
CA CYS A 585 -40.28 -38.23 -0.01
C CYS A 585 -38.76 -38.03 -0.07
N ALA A 586 -38.29 -36.81 -0.35
CA ALA A 586 -36.87 -36.47 -0.34
C ALA A 586 -36.25 -36.68 1.06
N LYS A 587 -36.97 -36.34 2.13
CA LYS A 587 -36.54 -36.56 3.51
C LYS A 587 -36.47 -38.05 3.85
N LYS A 588 -37.46 -38.86 3.42
CA LYS A 588 -37.45 -40.33 3.58
C LYS A 588 -36.26 -40.96 2.85
N ILE A 589 -36.05 -40.65 1.57
CA ILE A 589 -34.93 -41.19 0.76
C ILE A 589 -33.57 -40.77 1.33
N ARG A 590 -33.41 -39.52 1.80
CA ARG A 590 -32.17 -39.09 2.46
C ARG A 590 -31.91 -39.89 3.75
N ARG A 591 -32.95 -40.17 4.52
CA ARG A 591 -32.84 -40.96 5.76
C ARG A 591 -32.45 -42.40 5.45
N GLU A 592 -33.04 -43.02 4.43
CA GLU A 592 -32.67 -44.36 3.95
C GLU A 592 -31.24 -44.42 3.44
N LYS A 593 -30.83 -43.50 2.55
CA LYS A 593 -29.44 -43.45 2.05
C LYS A 593 -28.41 -43.22 3.17
N SER A 594 -28.76 -42.40 4.18
CA SER A 594 -27.92 -42.18 5.35
C SER A 594 -27.79 -43.46 6.21
N ASN A 595 -28.90 -44.18 6.41
CA ASN A 595 -28.89 -45.46 7.13
C ASN A 595 -28.10 -46.53 6.36
N GLU A 596 -28.26 -46.60 5.03
CA GLU A 596 -27.54 -47.51 4.15
C GLU A 596 -26.02 -47.25 4.18
N SER A 597 -25.62 -45.98 4.12
CA SER A 597 -24.21 -45.58 4.27
C SER A 597 -23.63 -45.98 5.63
N LYS A 598 -24.40 -45.78 6.72
CA LYS A 598 -24.00 -46.22 8.06
C LYS A 598 -23.88 -47.75 8.17
N ARG A 599 -24.78 -48.50 7.51
CA ARG A 599 -24.70 -49.97 7.43
C ARG A 599 -23.43 -50.41 6.71
N ARG A 600 -23.15 -49.88 5.51
CA ARG A 600 -21.93 -50.16 4.74
C ARG A 600 -20.65 -49.84 5.52
N SER A 601 -20.63 -48.72 6.24
CA SER A 601 -19.49 -48.34 7.09
C SER A 601 -19.28 -49.32 8.26
N ARG A 602 -20.36 -49.80 8.89
CA ARG A 602 -20.29 -50.83 9.95
C ARG A 602 -19.82 -52.18 9.40
N GLU A 603 -20.31 -52.57 8.23
CA GLU A 603 -19.89 -53.78 7.52
C GLU A 603 -18.38 -53.74 7.22
N GLN A 604 -17.90 -52.62 6.65
CA GLN A 604 -16.47 -52.41 6.38
C GLN A 604 -15.62 -52.47 7.66
N LYS A 605 -16.09 -51.87 8.76
CA LYS A 605 -15.39 -51.96 10.05
C LYS A 605 -15.38 -53.38 10.61
N ARG A 606 -16.46 -54.15 10.43
CA ARG A 606 -16.56 -55.56 10.87
C ARG A 606 -15.61 -56.45 10.06
N ILE A 607 -15.56 -56.26 8.74
CA ILE A 607 -14.60 -56.95 7.85
C ILE A 607 -13.16 -56.58 8.23
N ALA A 608 -12.88 -55.31 8.51
CA ALA A 608 -11.56 -54.87 8.97
C ALA A 608 -11.16 -55.48 10.33
N CYS A 609 -12.10 -55.65 11.26
CA CYS A 609 -11.84 -56.35 12.52
C CYS A 609 -11.60 -57.85 12.33
N MET A 610 -12.34 -58.52 11.43
CA MET A 610 -12.15 -59.94 11.12
C MET A 610 -10.82 -60.22 10.41
N ASN A 611 -10.32 -59.26 9.62
CA ASN A 611 -9.06 -59.37 8.90
C ASN A 611 -7.84 -58.86 9.69
N CYS A 612 -7.99 -58.60 11.00
CA CYS A 612 -6.89 -58.16 11.86
C CYS A 612 -6.22 -59.40 12.47
N PRO A 613 -4.97 -59.76 12.09
CA PRO A 613 -4.28 -60.89 12.70
C PRO A 613 -3.97 -60.55 14.16
N GLN A 614 -4.39 -61.44 15.07
CA GLN A 614 -3.96 -61.43 16.47
C GLN A 614 -2.43 -61.45 16.50
N LYS A 615 -1.82 -60.31 16.84
CA LYS A 615 -0.42 -60.28 17.25
C LYS A 615 -0.32 -61.07 18.54
N MET A 616 0.10 -62.34 18.40
CA MET A 616 0.59 -63.17 19.48
C MET A 616 1.70 -62.39 20.20
N THR A 617 1.50 -62.31 21.51
CA THR A 617 2.54 -62.08 22.51
C THR A 617 3.66 -63.08 22.31
N ASP A 618 4.88 -62.58 22.12
CA ASP A 618 6.14 -63.17 22.57
C ASP A 618 7.10 -62.01 22.91
#